data_AF-A0A7J4LSZ8-F1
#
_entry.id   AF-A0A7J4LSZ8-F1
#
_cell.length_a   1.000
_cell.length_b   1.000
_cell.length_c   1.000
_cell.angle_alpha   90.00
_cell.angle_beta   90.00
_cell.angle_gamma   90.00
#
_symmetry.space_group_name_H-M   'P 1'
#
loop_
_entity.id
_entity.type
_entity.pdbx_description
1 polymer ?
#
loop_
_entity_poly.entity_id
_entity_poly.type
_entity_poly.pdbx_seq_one_letter_code
_entity_poly.pdbx_strand_id
1 'polypeptide(L)'
;FVDILLVAILIVILISLFLALFDSLPNLFGRLSLARRKLFKKGDTIAVSGMMGEMTGRLIARVKKIGLFETRLETRAGDILFIPHRVLVKVQVKKLKS
;
A
#
# COMPACT_ATOMS: atom_id res chain seq x y z
N PHE A 1 -37.73 22.66 13.91
CA PHE A 1 -36.87 23.09 12.79
C PHE A 1 -35.40 22.91 13.14
N VAL A 2 -34.95 23.40 14.29
CA VAL A 2 -33.59 23.20 14.82
C VAL A 2 -33.25 21.71 15.01
N ASP A 3 -34.20 20.90 15.50
CA ASP A 3 -33.97 19.47 15.74
C ASP A 3 -33.71 18.67 14.46
N ILE A 4 -34.47 18.97 13.40
CA ILE A 4 -34.30 18.35 12.08
C ILE A 4 -32.94 18.74 11.49
N LEU A 5 -32.53 19.99 11.67
CA LEU A 5 -31.23 20.48 11.22
C LEU A 5 -30.08 19.77 11.96
N LEU A 6 -30.22 19.57 13.28
CA LEU A 6 -29.22 18.91 14.11
C LEU A 6 -29.04 17.45 13.71
N VAL A 7 -30.15 16.74 13.45
CA VAL A 7 -30.14 15.35 12.97
C VAL A 7 -29.48 15.27 11.59
N ALA A 8 -29.79 16.19 10.68
CA ALA A 8 -29.17 16.23 9.35
C ALA A 8 -27.65 16.45 9.44
N ILE A 9 -27.19 17.38 10.28
CA ILE A 9 -25.76 17.63 10.51
C ILE A 9 -25.08 16.39 11.10
N LEU A 10 -25.71 15.72 12.07
CA LEU A 10 -25.17 14.50 12.66
C LEU A 10 -24.99 13.38 11.61
N ILE A 11 -25.97 13.19 10.73
CA ILE A 11 -25.89 12.23 9.63
C ILE A 11 -24.73 12.55 8.70
N VAL A 12 -24.54 13.82 8.32
CA VAL A 12 -23.43 14.24 7.46
C VAL A 12 -22.07 13.98 8.12
N ILE A 13 -21.94 14.25 9.43
CA ILE A 13 -20.73 13.97 10.19
C ILE A 13 -20.44 12.46 10.20
N LEU A 14 -21.46 11.63 10.47
CA LEU A 14 -21.31 10.17 10.49
C LEU A 14 -20.91 9.61 9.12
N ILE A 15 -21.50 10.11 8.03
CA ILE A 15 -21.12 9.73 6.66
C ILE A 15 -19.67 10.14 6.37
N SER A 16 -19.27 11.35 6.76
CA SER A 16 -17.90 11.85 6.54
C SER A 16 -16.86 11.01 7.29
N LEU A 17 -17.13 10.65 8.55
CA LEU A 17 -16.29 9.76 9.33
C LEU A 17 -16.23 8.36 8.72
N PHE A 18 -17.36 7.83 8.27
CA PHE A 18 -17.42 6.53 7.61
C PHE A 18 -16.58 6.51 6.33
N LEU A 19 -16.73 7.52 5.46
CA LEU A 19 -15.95 7.65 4.23
C LEU A 19 -14.44 7.77 4.51
N ALA A 20 -14.03 8.58 5.49
CA ALA A 20 -12.63 8.75 5.86
C ALA A 20 -11.99 7.43 6.37
N LEU A 21 -12.73 6.64 7.14
CA LEU A 21 -12.30 5.31 7.56
C LEU A 21 -12.24 4.35 6.37
N PHE A 22 -13.25 4.40 5.48
CA PHE A 22 -13.34 3.52 4.32
C PHE A 22 -12.20 3.73 3.32
N ASP A 23 -11.76 4.97 3.10
CA ASP A 23 -10.57 5.27 2.28
C ASP A 23 -9.26 4.75 2.89
N SER A 24 -9.24 4.58 4.21
CA SER A 24 -8.09 4.07 4.95
C SER A 24 -8.03 2.53 5.00
N LEU A 25 -9.17 1.85 4.82
CA LEU A 25 -9.28 0.39 4.85
C LEU A 25 -8.43 -0.31 3.77
N PRO A 26 -8.41 0.09 2.49
CA PRO A 26 -7.58 -0.54 1.45
C PRO A 26 -6.10 -0.58 1.83
N ASN A 27 -5.59 0.45 2.49
CA ASN A 27 -4.19 0.54 2.92
C ASN A 27 -3.90 -0.41 4.09
N LEU A 28 -4.84 -0.56 5.03
CA LEU A 28 -4.74 -1.48 6.16
C LEU A 28 -4.82 -2.95 5.71
N PHE A 29 -5.79 -3.27 4.83
CA PHE A 29 -5.94 -4.60 4.24
C PHE A 29 -4.77 -4.98 3.34
N GLY A 30 -4.15 -4.02 2.64
CA GLY A 30 -2.94 -4.24 1.86
C GLY A 30 -1.80 -4.81 2.69
N ARG A 31 -1.61 -4.32 3.92
CA ARG A 31 -0.59 -4.84 4.86
C ARG A 31 -0.91 -6.27 5.31
N LEU A 32 -2.18 -6.58 5.57
CA LEU A 32 -2.63 -7.92 5.96
C LEU A 32 -2.48 -8.93 4.83
N SER A 33 -2.80 -8.53 3.59
CA SER A 33 -2.64 -9.36 2.39
C SER A 33 -1.16 -9.65 2.09
N LEU A 34 -0.30 -8.63 2.18
CA LEU A 34 1.16 -8.77 2.04
C LEU A 34 1.76 -9.66 3.14
N ALA A 35 1.34 -9.47 4.39
CA ALA A 35 1.80 -10.26 5.52
C ALA A 35 1.34 -11.73 5.45
N ARG A 36 0.07 -11.99 5.07
CA ARG A 36 -0.45 -13.36 4.91
C ARG A 36 0.24 -14.12 3.79
N ARG A 37 0.62 -13.45 2.70
CA ARG A 37 1.27 -14.10 1.56
C ARG A 37 2.77 -14.40 1.78
N LYS A 38 3.39 -13.95 2.89
CA LYS A 38 4.83 -14.13 3.20
C LYS A 38 5.76 -13.93 1.97
N LEU A 39 5.40 -13.02 1.06
CA LEU A 39 6.04 -12.95 -0.27
C LEU A 39 7.51 -12.52 -0.18
N PHE A 40 7.86 -11.69 0.80
CA PHE A 40 9.21 -11.18 1.03
C PHE A 40 9.34 -10.57 2.43
N LYS A 41 10.57 -10.51 2.94
CA LYS A 41 10.95 -9.90 4.21
C LYS A 41 12.01 -8.82 3.99
N LYS A 42 12.27 -8.02 5.02
CA LYS A 42 13.43 -7.11 5.03
C LYS A 42 14.71 -7.91 4.73
N GLY A 43 15.51 -7.42 3.80
CA GLY A 43 16.74 -8.06 3.34
C GLY A 43 16.60 -8.83 2.04
N ASP A 44 15.39 -9.28 1.68
CA ASP A 44 15.15 -10.07 0.47
C ASP A 44 15.37 -9.24 -0.80
N THR A 45 15.82 -9.90 -1.86
CA THR A 45 15.83 -9.31 -3.21
C THR A 45 14.56 -9.73 -3.94
N ILE A 46 13.77 -8.75 -4.36
CA ILE A 46 12.50 -8.96 -5.04
C ILE A 46 12.55 -8.41 -6.46
N ALA A 47 11.86 -9.11 -7.36
CA ALA A 47 11.49 -8.58 -8.67
C ALA A 47 10.03 -8.16 -8.61
N VAL A 48 9.78 -6.88 -8.86
CA VAL A 48 8.43 -6.33 -9.01
C VAL A 48 8.15 -6.24 -10.50
N SER A 49 7.14 -6.98 -10.96
CA SER A 49 6.67 -7.00 -12.35
C SER A 49 5.22 -6.50 -12.40
N GLY A 50 4.96 -5.44 -13.16
CA GLY A 50 3.61 -4.93 -13.33
C GLY A 50 3.59 -3.52 -13.89
N MET A 51 2.39 -2.96 -14.09
CA MET A 51 2.21 -1.57 -14.48
C MET A 51 2.35 -0.67 -13.25
N MET A 52 3.51 -0.04 -13.09
CA MET A 52 3.65 1.16 -12.26
C MET A 52 3.53 2.37 -13.18
N GLY A 53 2.31 2.88 -13.36
CA GLY A 53 2.05 3.94 -14.34
C GLY A 53 2.39 3.46 -15.76
N GLU A 54 3.17 4.26 -16.52
CA GLU A 54 3.58 3.98 -17.90
C GLU A 54 4.79 3.04 -18.02
N MET A 55 5.40 2.61 -16.91
CA MET A 55 6.58 1.75 -16.96
C MET A 55 6.18 0.28 -17.09
N THR A 56 6.40 -0.29 -18.28
CA THR A 56 6.30 -1.74 -18.53
C THR A 56 7.68 -2.35 -18.29
N GLY A 57 7.90 -2.94 -17.12
CA GLY A 57 9.24 -3.43 -16.78
C GLY A 57 9.28 -4.34 -15.55
N ARG A 58 10.48 -4.89 -15.30
CA ARG A 58 10.77 -5.73 -14.15
C ARG A 58 11.84 -5.05 -13.31
N LEU A 59 11.46 -4.50 -12.17
CA LEU A 59 12.39 -3.84 -11.26
C LEU A 59 12.96 -4.86 -10.27
N ILE A 60 14.29 -4.99 -10.19
CA ILE A 60 14.96 -5.81 -9.18
C ILE A 60 15.51 -4.91 -8.10
N ALA A 61 15.03 -5.07 -6.87
CA ALA A 61 15.45 -4.25 -5.75
C ALA A 61 15.46 -5.04 -4.43
N ARG A 62 16.27 -4.58 -3.48
CA ARG A 62 16.41 -5.17 -2.14
C ARG A 62 15.50 -4.46 -1.15
N VAL A 63 14.79 -5.22 -0.33
CA VAL A 63 13.88 -4.67 0.69
C VAL A 63 14.68 -4.11 1.86
N LYS A 64 14.72 -2.78 2.03
CA LYS A 64 15.41 -2.14 3.17
C LYS A 64 14.51 -2.03 4.40
N LYS A 65 13.26 -1.65 4.20
CA LYS A 65 12.30 -1.46 5.30
C LYS A 65 10.88 -1.65 4.79
N ILE A 66 10.06 -2.31 5.58
CA ILE A 66 8.62 -2.38 5.38
C ILE A 66 8.01 -1.43 6.42
N GLY A 67 7.50 -0.29 5.96
CA GLY A 67 6.84 0.71 6.79
C GLY A 67 5.35 0.37 7.01
N LEU A 68 4.59 1.32 7.58
CA LEU A 68 3.15 1.12 7.82
C LEU A 68 2.35 1.23 6.52
N PHE A 69 2.69 2.21 5.68
CA PHE A 69 1.97 2.58 4.45
C PHE A 69 2.77 2.30 3.16
N GLU A 70 4.09 2.18 3.29
CA GLU A 70 5.04 2.09 2.19
C GLU A 70 6.15 1.08 2.49
N THR A 71 6.71 0.50 1.44
CA THR A 71 7.91 -0.33 1.50
C THR A 71 9.06 0.38 0.79
N ARG A 72 10.22 0.45 1.45
CA ARG A 72 11.45 1.03 0.92
C ARG A 72 12.29 -0.05 0.26
N LEU A 73 12.56 0.13 -1.03
CA LEU A 73 13.39 -0.74 -1.84
C LEU A 73 14.65 -0.01 -2.30
N GLU A 74 15.78 -0.71 -2.36
CA GLU A 74 17.04 -0.20 -2.91
C GLU A 74 17.35 -0.93 -4.22
N THR A 75 17.52 -0.19 -5.32
CA THR A 75 17.91 -0.77 -6.61
C THR A 75 19.40 -1.13 -6.61
N ARG A 76 19.84 -1.91 -7.60
CA ARG A 76 21.28 -2.20 -7.78
C ARG A 76 22.12 -0.95 -8.08
N ALA A 77 21.50 0.09 -8.62
CA ALA A 77 22.17 1.36 -8.90
C ALA A 77 22.32 2.24 -7.63
N GLY A 78 21.72 1.82 -6.50
CA GLY A 78 21.76 2.56 -5.24
C GLY A 78 20.56 3.47 -4.99
N ASP A 79 19.60 3.52 -5.93
CA ASP A 79 18.39 4.35 -5.78
C ASP A 79 17.45 3.78 -4.72
N ILE A 80 16.80 4.67 -3.97
CA ILE A 80 15.79 4.30 -2.97
C ILE A 80 14.39 4.58 -3.53
N LEU A 81 13.62 3.51 -3.76
CA LEU A 81 12.20 3.60 -4.13
C LEU A 81 11.29 3.47 -2.91
N PHE A 82 10.27 4.31 -2.87
CA PHE A 82 9.20 4.30 -1.88
C PHE A 82 7.93 3.82 -2.56
N ILE A 83 7.52 2.58 -2.27
CA ILE A 83 6.36 1.96 -2.93
C ILE A 83 5.21 1.84 -1.94
N PRO A 84 4.06 2.50 -2.18
CA PRO A 84 2.87 2.33 -1.37
C PRO A 84 2.35 0.88 -1.44
N HIS A 85 1.86 0.34 -0.32
CA HIS A 85 1.36 -1.03 -0.27
C HIS A 85 0.21 -1.30 -1.26
N ARG A 86 -0.66 -0.31 -1.48
CA ARG A 86 -1.75 -0.39 -2.47
C ARG A 86 -1.26 -0.70 -3.89
N VAL A 87 -0.05 -0.27 -4.23
CA VAL A 87 0.57 -0.55 -5.53
C VAL A 87 1.19 -1.95 -5.52
N LEU A 88 1.91 -2.31 -4.45
CA LEU A 88 2.51 -3.63 -4.27
C LEU A 88 1.51 -4.80 -4.33
N VAL A 89 0.26 -4.57 -3.90
CA VAL A 89 -0.80 -5.60 -3.95
C VAL A 89 -1.34 -5.80 -5.37
N LYS A 90 -1.25 -4.79 -6.24
CA LYS A 90 -1.74 -4.85 -7.63
C LYS A 90 -0.71 -5.39 -8.62
N VAL A 91 0.57 -5.41 -8.24
CA VAL A 91 1.67 -5.88 -9.08
C VAL A 91 2.13 -7.28 -8.65
N GLN A 92 2.70 -8.04 -9.58
CA GLN A 92 3.30 -9.32 -9.22
C GLN A 92 4.66 -9.09 -8.56
N VAL A 93 4.83 -9.62 -7.36
CA VAL A 93 6.11 -9.61 -6.67
C VAL A 93 6.66 -11.03 -6.57
N LYS A 94 7.87 -11.25 -7.11
CA LYS A 94 8.57 -12.54 -7.05
C LYS A 94 9.88 -12.39 -6.26
N LYS A 95 10.05 -13.20 -5.22
CA LYS A 95 11.32 -13.30 -4.49
C LYS A 95 12.36 -14.00 -5.36
N LEU A 96 13.56 -13.41 -5.47
CA LEU A 96 14.67 -13.94 -6.27
C LEU A 96 15.76 -14.59 -5.40
N LYS A 97 16.05 -14.01 -4.24
CA LYS A 97 17.05 -14.53 -3.29
C LYS A 97 16.70 -14.11 -1.86
N SER A 98 16.99 -14.98 -0.90
CA SER A 98 16.88 -14.70 0.54
C SER A 98 18.19 -14.21 1.12
#